data_AF-A0ABD5TJA8-F1
#
_entry.id   AF-A0ABD5TJA8-F1
#
_cell.length_a   1.000
_cell.length_b   1.000
_cell.length_c   1.000
_cell.angle_alpha   90.00
_cell.angle_beta   90.00
_cell.angle_gamma   90.00
#
_symmetry.space_group_name_H-M   'P 1'
#
loop_
_entity.id
_entity.type
_entity.pdbx_description
1 polymer ?
#
loop_
_entity_poly.entity_id
_entity_poly.type
_entity_poly.pdbx_seq_one_letter_code
_entity_poly.pdbx_strand_id
1 'polypeptide(L)'
;MTEINVGDGDDARKGLVTLVVTVVELLIDALEREAVRRMESGDLTDEEIERLGGQLARIEAELEQLKEDEGIEEGVDDLRGDLDGLVADAIERLEADQTARRKPGYSVFGGEGS
;
A
#
# COMPACT_ATOMS: atom_id res chain seq x y z
N MET A 1 -32.05 6.80 -21.55
CA MET A 1 -31.78 6.81 -20.10
C MET A 1 -30.88 5.62 -19.87
N THR A 2 -29.58 5.84 -19.76
CA THR A 2 -28.59 4.77 -19.64
C THR A 2 -28.65 4.27 -18.20
N GLU A 3 -29.27 3.12 -17.97
CA GLU A 3 -29.11 2.42 -16.70
C GLU A 3 -27.62 2.12 -16.54
N ILE A 4 -27.01 2.74 -15.53
CA ILE A 4 -25.74 2.25 -15.00
C ILE A 4 -26.09 0.99 -14.24
N ASN A 5 -26.03 -0.15 -14.92
CA ASN A 5 -26.10 -1.47 -14.31
C ASN A 5 -24.74 -1.68 -13.62
N VAL A 6 -24.63 -1.19 -12.39
CA VAL A 6 -23.70 -1.77 -11.42
C VAL A 6 -24.19 -3.21 -11.26
N GLY A 7 -23.33 -4.21 -11.45
CA GLY A 7 -23.69 -5.63 -11.49
C GLY A 7 -24.55 -6.09 -10.31
N ASP A 8 -25.02 -7.34 -10.34
CA ASP A 8 -25.90 -7.89 -9.31
C ASP A 8 -25.39 -7.48 -7.92
N GLY A 9 -26.26 -6.92 -7.06
CA GLY A 9 -25.82 -6.15 -5.88
C GLY A 9 -24.92 -6.92 -4.90
N ASP A 10 -24.93 -8.26 -5.00
CA ASP A 10 -24.04 -9.16 -4.29
C ASP A 10 -22.58 -9.09 -4.79
N ASP A 11 -22.34 -8.94 -6.10
CA ASP A 11 -20.99 -8.75 -6.68
C ASP A 11 -20.38 -7.41 -6.24
N ALA A 12 -21.20 -6.35 -6.23
CA ALA A 12 -20.77 -5.02 -5.81
C ALA A 12 -20.45 -4.99 -4.30
N ARG A 13 -21.24 -5.69 -3.48
CA ARG A 13 -20.97 -5.86 -2.06
C ARG A 13 -19.65 -6.59 -1.86
N LYS A 14 -19.47 -7.73 -2.51
CA LYS A 14 -18.27 -8.56 -2.37
C LYS A 14 -17.02 -7.77 -2.75
N GLY A 15 -17.03 -7.06 -3.88
CA GLY A 15 -15.93 -6.18 -4.28
C GLY A 15 -15.64 -5.04 -3.30
N LEU A 16 -16.67 -4.45 -2.68
CA LEU A 16 -16.47 -3.43 -1.64
C LEU A 16 -15.84 -4.01 -0.37
N VAL A 17 -16.28 -5.20 0.08
CA VAL A 17 -15.69 -5.88 1.25
C VAL A 17 -14.24 -6.21 0.97
N THR A 18 -13.92 -6.79 -0.21
CA THR A 18 -12.54 -7.02 -0.65
C THR A 18 -11.71 -5.74 -0.54
N LEU A 19 -12.17 -4.63 -1.12
CA LEU A 19 -11.44 -3.36 -1.06
C LEU A 19 -11.20 -2.87 0.37
N VAL A 20 -12.23 -2.90 1.23
CA VAL A 20 -12.11 -2.44 2.61
C VAL A 20 -11.12 -3.31 3.38
N VAL A 21 -11.21 -4.63 3.25
CA VAL A 21 -10.29 -5.56 3.90
C VAL A 21 -8.86 -5.31 3.46
N THR A 22 -8.60 -5.21 2.14
CA THR A 22 -7.26 -4.89 1.61
C THR A 22 -6.73 -3.58 2.19
N VAL A 23 -7.55 -2.53 2.28
CA VAL A 23 -7.13 -1.24 2.86
C VAL A 23 -6.79 -1.38 4.34
N VAL A 24 -7.57 -2.12 5.12
CA VAL A 24 -7.30 -2.31 6.54
C VAL A 24 -6.02 -3.12 6.76
N GLU A 25 -5.76 -4.16 5.97
CA GLU A 25 -4.49 -4.91 6.02
C GLU A 25 -3.28 -4.00 5.75
N LEU A 26 -3.36 -3.15 4.72
CA LEU A 26 -2.29 -2.19 4.43
C LEU A 26 -2.06 -1.19 5.58
N LEU A 27 -3.13 -0.79 6.27
CA LEU A 27 -3.03 0.06 7.46
C LEU A 27 -2.39 -0.67 8.63
N ILE A 28 -2.71 -1.94 8.86
CA ILE A 28 -2.08 -2.76 9.91
C ILE A 28 -0.58 -2.89 9.63
N ASP A 29 -0.17 -3.28 8.41
CA ASP A 29 1.23 -3.35 8.03
C ASP A 29 1.97 -2.04 8.30
N ALA A 30 1.33 -0.90 8.00
CA ALA A 30 1.90 0.41 8.25
C ALA A 30 2.03 0.71 9.75
N LEU A 31 1.03 0.32 10.55
CA LEU A 31 1.01 0.47 11.99
C LEU A 31 2.04 -0.43 12.68
N GLU A 32 2.22 -1.67 12.22
CA GLU A 32 3.26 -2.57 12.70
C GLU A 32 4.65 -1.98 12.45
N ARG A 33 4.90 -1.49 11.24
CA ARG A 33 6.17 -0.83 10.90
C ARG A 33 6.40 0.41 11.76
N GLU A 34 5.37 1.17 12.09
CA GLU A 34 5.46 2.31 13.00
C GLU A 34 5.68 1.88 14.45
N ALA A 35 5.04 0.80 14.89
CA ALA A 35 5.24 0.22 16.21
C ALA A 35 6.71 -0.16 16.39
N VAL A 36 7.29 -0.87 15.42
CA VAL A 36 8.72 -1.21 15.40
C VAL A 36 9.60 0.03 15.48
N ARG A 37 9.32 1.07 14.69
CA ARG A 37 10.09 2.33 14.76
C ARG A 37 10.04 2.98 16.14
N ARG A 38 8.86 3.00 16.78
CA ARG A 38 8.69 3.59 18.12
C ARG A 38 9.33 2.75 19.22
N MET A 39 9.36 1.43 19.05
CA MET A 39 10.10 0.52 19.92
C MET A 39 11.60 0.81 19.85
N GLU A 40 12.13 0.96 18.64
CA GLU A 40 13.55 1.25 18.40
C GLU A 40 13.96 2.65 18.90
N SER A 41 13.07 3.64 18.85
CA SER A 41 13.31 4.99 19.38
C SER A 41 13.16 5.10 20.91
N GLY A 42 12.59 4.08 21.57
CA GLY A 42 12.28 4.11 22.99
C GLY A 42 11.06 4.97 23.35
N ASP A 43 10.20 5.28 22.38
CA ASP A 43 8.99 6.08 22.56
C ASP A 43 7.82 5.28 23.15
N LEU A 44 7.98 3.96 23.34
CA LEU A 44 6.99 3.06 23.94
C LEU A 44 7.62 2.27 25.09
N THR A 45 6.85 2.10 26.16
CA THR A 45 7.18 1.17 27.26
C THR A 45 6.88 -0.28 26.87
N ASP A 46 7.51 -1.24 27.54
CA ASP A 46 7.28 -2.69 27.31
C ASP A 46 5.78 -3.07 27.39
N GLU A 47 5.05 -2.49 28.34
CA GLU A 47 3.61 -2.71 28.51
C GLU A 47 2.78 -2.14 27.35
N GLU A 48 3.19 -1.01 26.78
CA GLU A 48 2.54 -0.41 25.61
C GLU A 48 2.80 -1.22 24.35
N ILE A 49 4.01 -1.77 24.21
CA ILE A 49 4.39 -2.67 23.10
C ILE A 49 3.52 -3.92 23.12
N GLU A 50 3.43 -4.58 24.27
CA GLU A 50 2.65 -5.82 24.41
C GLU A 50 1.15 -5.56 24.16
N ARG A 51 0.61 -4.47 24.70
CA ARG A 51 -0.78 -4.07 24.45
C ARG A 51 -1.04 -3.78 22.98
N LEU A 52 -0.14 -3.05 22.31
CA LEU A 52 -0.28 -2.70 20.90
C LEU A 52 -0.22 -3.95 20.02
N GLY A 53 0.79 -4.80 20.22
CA GLY A 53 0.92 -6.06 19.47
C GLY A 53 -0.31 -6.97 19.65
N GLY A 54 -0.80 -7.09 20.90
CA GLY A 54 -2.01 -7.87 21.16
C GLY A 54 -3.28 -7.32 20.51
N GLN A 55 -3.38 -5.99 20.35
CA GLN A 55 -4.49 -5.35 19.64
C GLN A 55 -4.40 -5.59 18.13
N LEU A 56 -3.21 -5.44 17.52
CA LEU A 56 -3.01 -5.66 16.09
C LEU A 56 -3.28 -7.12 15.70
N ALA A 57 -2.70 -8.07 16.44
CA ALA A 57 -2.92 -9.51 16.21
C ALA A 57 -4.40 -9.91 16.31
N ARG A 58 -5.17 -9.25 17.19
CA ARG A 58 -6.61 -9.49 17.28
C ARG A 58 -7.35 -8.99 16.04
N ILE A 59 -7.00 -7.80 15.54
CA ILE A 59 -7.63 -7.24 14.34
C ILE A 59 -7.30 -8.11 13.14
N GLU A 60 -6.06 -8.56 12.98
CA GLU A 60 -5.65 -9.51 11.93
C GLU A 60 -6.48 -10.78 11.97
N ALA A 61 -6.65 -11.39 13.15
CA ALA A 61 -7.46 -12.59 13.30
C ALA A 61 -8.95 -12.36 12.96
N GLU A 62 -9.48 -11.17 13.25
CA GLU A 62 -10.85 -10.79 12.86
C GLU A 62 -10.97 -10.55 11.35
N LEU A 63 -9.94 -9.99 10.70
CA LEU A 63 -9.89 -9.85 9.23
C LEU A 63 -9.76 -11.20 8.53
N GLU A 64 -8.94 -12.11 9.05
CA GLU A 64 -8.79 -13.45 8.48
C GLU A 64 -10.12 -14.20 8.48
N GLN A 65 -10.84 -14.18 9.62
CA GLN A 65 -12.19 -14.75 9.71
C GLN A 65 -13.16 -14.08 8.73
N LEU A 66 -13.11 -12.76 8.59
CA LEU A 66 -13.97 -12.05 7.65
C LEU A 66 -13.67 -12.43 6.19
N LYS A 67 -12.39 -12.64 5.84
CA LYS A 67 -12.00 -13.11 4.50
C LYS A 67 -12.55 -14.50 4.22
N GLU A 68 -12.42 -15.41 5.19
CA GLU A 68 -12.97 -16.77 5.11
C GLU A 68 -14.50 -16.77 4.98
N ASP A 69 -15.19 -15.98 5.80
CA ASP A 69 -16.66 -15.91 5.83
C ASP A 69 -17.25 -15.37 4.51
N GLU A 70 -16.56 -14.42 3.87
CA GLU A 70 -17.00 -13.78 2.62
C GLU A 70 -16.40 -14.44 1.36
N GLY A 71 -15.43 -15.35 1.53
CA GLY A 71 -14.70 -16.05 0.47
C GLY A 71 -14.00 -15.08 -0.49
N ILE A 72 -13.22 -14.16 0.07
CA ILE A 72 -12.56 -13.05 -0.64
C ILE A 72 -11.03 -13.09 -0.57
N GLU A 73 -10.44 -14.17 -0.06
CA GLU A 73 -8.99 -14.33 0.14
C GLU A 73 -8.21 -14.03 -1.15
N GLU A 74 -8.57 -14.71 -2.24
CA GLU A 74 -7.93 -14.53 -3.56
C GLU A 74 -8.13 -13.11 -4.09
N GLY A 75 -9.33 -12.54 -3.91
CA GLY A 75 -9.61 -11.18 -4.35
C GLY A 75 -8.82 -10.11 -3.60
N VAL A 76 -8.56 -10.33 -2.31
CA VAL A 76 -7.73 -9.45 -1.48
C VAL A 76 -6.27 -9.55 -1.92
N ASP A 77 -5.77 -10.77 -2.14
CA ASP A 77 -4.39 -11.02 -2.61
C ASP A 77 -4.13 -10.41 -3.99
N ASP A 78 -5.06 -10.61 -4.94
CA ASP A 78 -4.97 -10.05 -6.28
C ASP A 78 -4.98 -8.52 -6.25
N LEU A 79 -5.93 -7.91 -5.51
CA LEU A 79 -6.04 -6.46 -5.41
C LEU A 79 -4.78 -5.86 -4.76
N ARG A 80 -4.22 -6.52 -3.75
CA ARG A 80 -2.98 -6.10 -3.11
C ARG A 80 -1.80 -6.15 -4.09
N GLY A 81 -1.67 -7.23 -4.87
CA GLY A 81 -0.64 -7.36 -5.89
C GLY A 81 -0.75 -6.29 -6.99
N ASP A 82 -1.96 -5.99 -7.44
CA ASP A 82 -2.23 -4.91 -8.39
C ASP A 82 -1.80 -3.54 -7.83
N LEU A 83 -2.12 -3.26 -6.57
CA LEU A 83 -1.72 -2.01 -5.90
C LEU A 83 -0.20 -1.88 -5.78
N ASP A 84 0.50 -2.96 -5.41
CA ASP A 84 1.96 -2.98 -5.33
C ASP A 84 2.60 -2.70 -6.70
N GLY A 85 2.07 -3.31 -7.77
CA GLY A 85 2.50 -3.04 -9.14
C GLY A 85 2.30 -1.58 -9.56
N LEU A 86 1.12 -1.03 -9.27
CA LEU A 86 0.81 0.37 -9.58
C LEU A 86 1.71 1.36 -8.83
N VAL A 87 2.03 1.07 -7.56
CA VAL A 87 2.92 1.89 -6.75
C VAL A 87 4.36 1.80 -7.27
N ALA A 88 4.84 0.60 -7.62
CA ALA A 88 6.17 0.40 -8.19
C ALA A 88 6.34 1.18 -9.51
N ASP A 89 5.36 1.08 -10.41
CA ASP A 89 5.32 1.84 -11.66
C ASP A 89 5.35 3.36 -11.43
N ALA A 90 4.60 3.85 -10.42
CA ALA A 90 4.57 5.26 -10.08
C ALA A 90 5.93 5.75 -9.56
N ILE A 91 6.61 4.95 -8.73
CA ILE A 91 7.95 5.25 -8.21
C ILE A 91 8.96 5.31 -9.36
N GLU A 92 8.97 4.33 -10.27
CA GLU A 92 9.90 4.30 -11.41
C GLU A 92 9.75 5.56 -12.29
N ARG A 93 8.50 5.97 -12.57
CA ARG A 93 8.22 7.18 -13.35
C ARG A 93 8.77 8.45 -12.67
N LEU A 94 8.67 8.54 -11.35
CA LEU A 94 9.21 9.68 -10.58
C LEU A 94 10.76 9.71 -10.61
N GLU A 95 11.42 8.55 -10.65
CA GLU A 95 12.89 8.48 -10.77
C GLU A 95 13.39 8.82 -12.18
N ALA A 96 12.66 8.37 -13.21
CA ALA A 96 12.93 8.68 -14.61
C ALA A 96 12.85 10.20 -14.87
N ASP A 97 11.85 10.88 -14.32
CA ASP A 97 11.71 12.34 -14.44
C ASP A 97 12.83 13.11 -13.71
N GLN A 98 13.31 12.60 -12.57
CA GLN A 98 14.41 13.22 -11.82
C GLN A 98 15.76 13.07 -12.52
N THR A 99 16.04 11.92 -13.14
CA THR A 99 17.27 11.69 -13.91
C THR A 99 17.32 12.53 -15.19
N ALA A 100 16.18 12.75 -15.86
CA ALA A 100 16.08 13.67 -16.99
C ALA A 100 16.39 15.13 -16.60
N ARG A 101 15.97 15.56 -15.41
CA ARG A 101 16.26 16.90 -14.87
C ARG A 101 17.69 17.09 -14.38
N ARG A 102 18.42 16.01 -14.06
CA ARG A 102 19.80 16.06 -13.53
C ARG A 102 20.90 16.01 -14.60
N LYS A 103 20.61 15.94 -15.90
CA LYS A 103 21.65 16.05 -16.93
C LYS A 103 22.32 17.43 -16.86
N PRO A 104 23.60 17.55 -16.44
CA PRO A 104 24.33 18.80 -16.53
C PRO A 104 24.56 19.08 -18.02
N GLY A 105 24.19 20.27 -18.47
CA GLY A 105 24.58 20.76 -19.78
C GLY A 105 26.10 20.92 -19.81
N TYR A 106 26.82 19.89 -20.24
CA TYR A 106 28.22 20.05 -20.63
C TYR A 106 28.23 20.89 -21.89
N SER A 107 28.63 22.14 -21.65
CA SER A 107 28.90 23.17 -22.63
C SER A 107 29.69 22.62 -23.81
N VAL A 108 29.17 22.88 -25.00
CA VAL A 108 29.89 22.90 -26.26
C VAL A 108 30.91 24.05 -26.17
N PHE A 109 32.06 23.80 -25.54
CA PHE A 109 33.25 24.61 -25.79
C PHE A 109 34.01 23.97 -26.95
N GLY A 110 33.53 24.27 -28.17
CA GLY A 110 34.36 24.24 -29.35
C GLY A 110 35.36 25.38 -29.26
N GLY A 111 36.55 25.07 -28.77
CA GLY A 111 37.71 25.93 -28.97
C GLY A 111 38.15 25.80 -30.43
N GLU A 112 37.79 26.76 -31.26
CA GLU A 112 38.54 27.02 -32.48
C GLU A 112 39.60 28.07 -32.16
N GLY A 113 40.85 27.62 -32.23
CA GLY A 113 42.04 28.46 -32.07
C GLY A 113 42.14 29.48 -33.21
N SER A 114 42.81 30.58 -32.87
CA SER A 114 43.27 31.66 -33.74
C SER A 114 43.98 31.20 -35.01
#